data_AF-A0A9E6CE89-F1
#
_entry.id   AF-A0A9E6CE89-F1
#
_cell.length_a   1.000
_cell.length_b   1.000
_cell.length_c   1.000
_cell.angle_alpha   90.00
_cell.angle_beta   90.00
_cell.angle_gamma   90.00
#
_symmetry.space_group_name_H-M   'P 1'
#
loop_
_entity.id
_entity.type
_entity.pdbx_description
1 polymer ?
#
loop_
_entity_poly.entity_id
_entity_poly.type
_entity_poly.pdbx_seq_one_letter_code
_entity_poly.pdbx_strand_id
1 'polypeptide(L)'
;MNKIYKNNPYIILGVHRSGTTLMSKLFAKAGIFTGINQNINKEATFFFNINKKLLKENDSDAYFFENTLKNLKNEEYLNKKSKQLKKIINKDIYLKFFGIKHSLQYFLTGKLPEWGFKDPRTVIFLPLWSKVFPDAKYLIILRNPIDVCMSIYYFEQKRWLQKIKKRPDSEFNMHLLTAFEVWKNFTKLLTETPAEYPKQSLLIKYENLKEEKTLKKIINFLNSGIKPETLQKIIKNKTSNYEKPEDYENFIKIVKNDDFVKQIYPEII
;
A
#
# COMPACT_ATOMS: atom_id res chain seq x y z
N MET A 1 -17.57 -21.91 -7.01
CA MET A 1 -16.57 -20.87 -6.68
C MET A 1 -16.85 -20.31 -5.28
N ASN A 2 -15.82 -20.20 -4.43
CA ASN A 2 -15.94 -19.61 -3.09
C ASN A 2 -16.48 -18.16 -3.21
N LYS A 3 -17.49 -17.75 -2.43
CA LYS A 3 -18.15 -16.43 -2.63
C LYS A 3 -17.21 -15.25 -2.36
N ILE A 4 -16.07 -15.47 -1.71
CA ILE A 4 -15.01 -14.45 -1.57
C ILE A 4 -14.55 -13.88 -2.93
N TYR A 5 -14.59 -14.67 -4.02
CA TYR A 5 -14.22 -14.19 -5.36
C TYR A 5 -15.36 -13.46 -6.08
N LYS A 6 -16.58 -13.46 -5.51
CA LYS A 6 -17.70 -12.62 -5.97
C LYS A 6 -17.76 -11.28 -5.23
N ASN A 7 -17.13 -11.19 -4.05
CA ASN A 7 -17.01 -9.98 -3.25
C ASN A 7 -15.54 -9.55 -3.22
N ASN A 8 -15.06 -8.94 -4.32
CA ASN A 8 -13.66 -8.58 -4.48
C ASN A 8 -13.26 -7.40 -3.57
N PRO A 9 -11.98 -7.31 -3.15
CA PRO A 9 -11.54 -6.32 -2.17
C PRO A 9 -11.34 -4.93 -2.76
N TYR A 10 -11.43 -3.93 -1.88
CA TYR A 10 -10.74 -2.65 -2.06
C TYR A 10 -9.27 -2.79 -1.63
N ILE A 11 -8.34 -2.42 -2.49
CA ILE A 11 -6.90 -2.51 -2.23
C ILE A 11 -6.30 -1.11 -2.23
N ILE A 12 -5.62 -0.75 -1.14
CA ILE A 12 -4.86 0.49 -1.07
C ILE A 12 -3.47 0.24 -1.62
N LEU A 13 -3.12 0.96 -2.67
CA LEU A 13 -1.82 0.93 -3.32
C LEU A 13 -1.08 2.25 -3.08
N GLY A 14 0.19 2.17 -2.70
CA GLY A 14 1.02 3.34 -2.46
C GLY A 14 2.40 2.95 -1.94
N VAL A 15 3.38 3.83 -2.15
CA VAL A 15 4.73 3.65 -1.61
C VAL A 15 4.67 3.48 -0.09
N HIS A 16 5.62 2.75 0.49
CA HIS A 16 5.82 2.81 1.94
C HIS A 16 5.87 4.28 2.40
N ARG A 17 5.19 4.60 3.52
CA ARG A 17 5.17 5.95 4.12
C ARG A 17 4.47 7.07 3.32
N SER A 18 3.85 6.77 2.17
CA SER A 18 3.08 7.74 1.35
C SER A 18 1.72 8.16 1.92
N GLY A 19 1.36 7.71 3.13
CA GLY A 19 0.04 7.98 3.72
C GLY A 19 -0.94 6.82 3.61
N THR A 20 -0.50 5.64 3.16
CA THR A 20 -1.35 4.42 3.09
C THR A 20 -1.99 4.03 4.44
N THR A 21 -1.37 4.35 5.58
CA THR A 21 -1.97 4.15 6.91
C THR A 21 -3.15 5.10 7.16
N LEU A 22 -3.09 6.34 6.67
CA LEU A 22 -4.24 7.26 6.73
C LEU A 22 -5.37 6.73 5.84
N MET A 23 -5.05 6.23 4.64
CA MET A 23 -6.04 5.61 3.74
C MET A 23 -6.74 4.41 4.40
N SER A 24 -5.98 3.56 5.10
CA SER A 24 -6.57 2.43 5.84
C SER A 24 -7.54 2.89 6.93
N LYS A 25 -7.27 4.02 7.60
CA LYS A 25 -8.21 4.62 8.56
C LYS A 25 -9.44 5.20 7.87
N LEU A 26 -9.29 5.82 6.70
CA LEU A 26 -10.42 6.29 5.89
C LEU A 26 -11.30 5.10 5.47
N PHE A 27 -10.72 4.00 5.00
CA PHE A 27 -11.42 2.75 4.68
C PHE A 27 -12.26 2.26 5.85
N ALA A 28 -11.65 2.14 7.03
CA ALA A 28 -12.37 1.72 8.23
C ALA A 28 -13.52 2.66 8.58
N LYS A 29 -13.35 3.98 8.41
CA LYS A 29 -14.42 4.96 8.62
C LYS A 29 -15.52 4.92 7.55
N ALA A 30 -15.17 4.54 6.32
CA ALA A 30 -16.10 4.34 5.21
C ALA A 30 -16.84 2.99 5.27
N GLY A 31 -16.63 2.19 6.33
CA GLY A 31 -17.29 0.90 6.50
C GLY A 31 -16.58 -0.28 5.82
N ILE A 32 -15.37 -0.07 5.29
CA ILE A 32 -14.57 -1.14 4.68
C ILE A 32 -13.83 -1.89 5.79
N PHE A 33 -14.12 -3.18 5.92
CA PHE A 33 -13.46 -4.05 6.88
C PHE A 33 -12.02 -4.35 6.43
N THR A 34 -11.04 -4.07 7.29
CA THR A 34 -9.60 -4.15 6.96
C THR A 34 -8.83 -5.25 7.70
N GLY A 35 -9.55 -6.24 8.24
CA GLY A 35 -8.98 -7.41 8.91
C GLY A 35 -8.95 -7.30 10.44
N ILE A 36 -9.15 -8.42 11.14
CA ILE A 36 -9.15 -8.49 12.61
C ILE A 36 -7.78 -8.21 13.24
N ASN A 37 -6.71 -8.56 12.52
CA ASN A 37 -5.34 -8.49 12.99
C ASN A 37 -4.55 -7.55 12.08
N GLN A 38 -4.06 -6.46 12.65
CA GLN A 38 -3.28 -5.46 11.94
C GLN A 38 -2.01 -5.12 12.69
N ASN A 39 -0.92 -4.89 11.95
CA ASN A 39 0.31 -4.36 12.53
C ASN A 39 0.18 -2.84 12.84
N ILE A 40 1.25 -2.25 13.39
CA ILE A 40 1.30 -0.82 13.72
C ILE A 40 1.05 0.11 12.52
N ASN A 41 1.33 -0.36 11.30
CA ASN A 41 1.11 0.38 10.06
C ASN A 41 -0.29 0.21 9.47
N LYS A 42 -1.21 -0.48 10.18
CA LYS A 42 -2.55 -0.82 9.70
C LYS A 42 -2.53 -1.71 8.45
N GLU A 43 -1.59 -2.64 8.41
CA GLU A 43 -1.52 -3.69 7.38
C GLU A 43 -2.11 -4.96 7.97
N ALA A 44 -3.04 -5.56 7.23
CA ALA A 44 -3.67 -6.82 7.64
C ALA A 44 -2.61 -7.92 7.68
N THR A 45 -2.39 -8.52 8.85
CA THR A 45 -1.33 -9.51 9.07
C THR A 45 -1.41 -10.69 8.08
N PHE A 46 -2.63 -11.07 7.69
CA PHE A 46 -2.87 -12.11 6.69
C PHE A 46 -2.19 -11.81 5.34
N PHE A 47 -2.52 -10.69 4.71
CA PHE A 47 -1.94 -10.29 3.42
C PHE A 47 -0.48 -9.86 3.55
N PHE A 48 -0.12 -9.23 4.68
CA PHE A 48 1.27 -8.88 4.99
C PHE A 48 2.18 -10.11 4.97
N ASN A 49 1.75 -11.23 5.58
CA ASN A 49 2.54 -12.45 5.63
C ASN A 49 2.64 -13.12 4.27
N ILE A 50 1.59 -13.09 3.46
CA ILE A 50 1.60 -13.61 2.09
C ILE A 50 2.61 -12.84 1.24
N ASN A 51 2.50 -11.50 1.17
CA ASN A 51 3.42 -10.67 0.40
C ASN A 51 4.88 -10.80 0.88
N LYS A 52 5.09 -10.88 2.21
CA LYS A 52 6.42 -11.11 2.78
C LYS A 52 7.03 -12.42 2.31
N LYS A 53 6.23 -13.50 2.32
CA LYS A 53 6.67 -14.81 1.89
C LYS A 53 6.98 -14.83 0.40
N LEU A 54 6.13 -14.21 -0.43
CA LEU A 54 6.34 -14.13 -1.87
C LEU A 54 7.63 -13.39 -2.22
N LEU A 55 7.94 -12.26 -1.57
CA LEU A 55 9.23 -11.58 -1.81
C LEU A 55 10.41 -12.49 -1.47
N LYS A 56 10.37 -13.15 -0.31
CA LYS A 56 11.41 -14.10 0.09
C LYS A 56 11.57 -15.26 -0.88
N GLU A 57 10.47 -15.78 -1.44
CA GLU A 57 10.49 -16.84 -2.46
C GLU A 57 11.10 -16.40 -3.80
N ASN A 58 11.27 -15.09 -4.03
CA ASN A 58 11.89 -14.52 -5.22
C ASN A 58 13.25 -13.85 -4.91
N ASP A 59 13.85 -14.16 -3.76
CA ASP A 59 15.10 -13.54 -3.29
C ASP A 59 15.06 -12.01 -3.39
N SER A 60 13.93 -11.43 -2.98
CA SER A 60 13.63 -10.01 -3.07
C SER A 60 13.18 -9.45 -1.71
N ASP A 61 13.20 -8.13 -1.58
CA ASP A 61 12.58 -7.39 -0.49
C ASP A 61 11.80 -6.16 -1.01
N ALA A 62 11.44 -5.22 -0.12
CA ALA A 62 10.65 -4.05 -0.51
C ALA A 62 11.49 -2.94 -1.16
N TYR A 63 12.82 -3.03 -1.09
CA TYR A 63 13.78 -2.09 -1.66
C TYR A 63 14.36 -2.64 -2.98
N PHE A 64 14.59 -3.95 -3.06
CA PHE A 64 15.16 -4.65 -4.21
C PHE A 64 14.26 -5.81 -4.64
N PHE A 65 13.60 -5.68 -5.80
CA PHE A 65 12.54 -6.61 -6.23
C PHE A 65 12.50 -6.88 -7.74
N GLU A 66 13.62 -6.66 -8.43
CA GLU A 66 13.80 -6.88 -9.87
C GLU A 66 13.52 -8.34 -10.26
N ASN A 67 14.01 -9.29 -9.44
CA ASN A 67 13.75 -10.72 -9.61
C ASN A 67 12.25 -11.03 -9.52
N THR A 68 11.55 -10.40 -8.57
CA THR A 68 10.09 -10.53 -8.45
C THR A 68 9.39 -10.02 -9.70
N LEU A 69 9.74 -8.83 -10.21
CA LEU A 69 9.14 -8.29 -11.42
C LEU A 69 9.40 -9.18 -12.65
N LYS A 70 10.62 -9.72 -12.78
CA LYS A 70 10.97 -10.67 -13.85
C LYS A 70 10.08 -11.91 -13.80
N ASN A 71 9.91 -12.50 -12.63
CA ASN A 71 9.08 -13.70 -12.46
C ASN A 71 7.59 -13.40 -12.70
N LEU A 72 7.10 -12.23 -12.29
CA LEU A 72 5.71 -11.82 -12.53
C LEU A 72 5.38 -11.56 -14.01
N LYS A 73 6.37 -11.38 -14.89
CA LYS A 73 6.16 -11.34 -16.35
C LYS A 73 5.97 -12.72 -16.98
N ASN A 74 6.28 -13.80 -16.26
CA ASN A 74 6.11 -15.16 -16.75
C ASN A 74 4.69 -15.66 -16.44
N GLU A 75 3.91 -15.94 -17.48
CA GLU A 75 2.52 -16.40 -17.35
C GLU A 75 2.38 -17.75 -16.64
N GLU A 76 3.31 -18.69 -16.85
CA GLU A 76 3.30 -19.97 -16.15
C GLU A 76 3.49 -19.76 -14.64
N TYR A 77 4.43 -18.89 -14.27
CA TYR A 77 4.67 -18.49 -12.88
C TYR A 77 3.41 -17.86 -12.26
N LEU A 78 2.79 -16.89 -12.94
CA LEU A 78 1.56 -16.24 -12.48
C LEU A 78 0.40 -17.24 -12.31
N ASN A 79 0.22 -18.14 -13.27
CA ASN A 79 -0.82 -19.17 -13.21
C ASN A 79 -0.59 -20.14 -12.03
N LYS A 80 0.65 -20.60 -11.85
CA LYS A 80 1.01 -21.50 -10.75
C LYS A 80 0.82 -20.83 -9.40
N LYS A 81 1.33 -19.60 -9.22
CA LYS A 81 1.24 -18.85 -7.95
C LYS A 81 -0.18 -18.42 -7.63
N SER A 82 -0.97 -17.98 -8.61
CA SER A 82 -2.38 -17.61 -8.38
C SER A 82 -3.20 -18.80 -7.88
N LYS A 83 -3.01 -20.00 -8.46
CA LYS A 83 -3.63 -21.24 -7.97
C LYS A 83 -3.21 -21.57 -6.53
N GLN A 84 -1.92 -21.43 -6.19
CA GLN A 84 -1.42 -21.64 -4.83
C GLN A 84 -2.03 -20.64 -3.83
N LEU A 85 -2.09 -19.37 -4.20
CA LEU A 85 -2.70 -18.34 -3.36
C LEU A 85 -4.18 -18.57 -3.14
N LYS A 86 -4.94 -18.94 -4.18
CA LYS A 86 -6.37 -19.26 -4.03
C LYS A 86 -6.60 -20.40 -3.03
N LYS A 87 -5.72 -21.40 -2.97
CA LYS A 87 -5.78 -22.47 -1.95
C LYS A 87 -5.56 -21.92 -0.54
N ILE A 88 -4.53 -21.08 -0.35
CA ILE A 88 -4.24 -20.44 0.95
C ILE A 88 -5.41 -19.57 1.41
N ILE A 89 -5.92 -18.71 0.51
CA ILE A 89 -7.05 -17.82 0.77
C ILE A 89 -8.29 -18.61 1.16
N ASN A 90 -8.66 -19.63 0.37
CA ASN A 90 -9.84 -20.45 0.67
C ASN A 90 -9.76 -21.13 2.04
N LYS A 91 -8.56 -21.56 2.44
CA LYS A 91 -8.32 -22.23 3.72
C LYS A 91 -8.42 -21.27 4.90
N ASP A 92 -7.78 -20.10 4.78
CA ASP A 92 -7.42 -19.30 5.95
C ASP A 92 -8.12 -17.94 6.04
N ILE A 93 -8.70 -17.38 4.96
CA ILE A 93 -9.15 -15.98 4.96
C ILE A 93 -10.28 -15.72 5.95
N TYR A 94 -11.25 -16.63 6.09
CA TYR A 94 -12.38 -16.47 6.99
C TYR A 94 -11.91 -16.35 8.45
N LEU A 95 -11.09 -17.30 8.93
CA LEU A 95 -10.62 -17.25 10.31
C LEU A 95 -9.52 -16.20 10.54
N LYS A 96 -8.50 -16.13 9.66
CA LYS A 96 -7.31 -15.30 9.91
C LYS A 96 -7.48 -13.83 9.53
N PHE A 97 -8.35 -13.52 8.58
CA PHE A 97 -8.61 -12.13 8.15
C PHE A 97 -9.97 -11.62 8.67
N PHE A 98 -11.07 -12.35 8.45
CA PHE A 98 -12.41 -11.92 8.90
C PHE A 98 -12.69 -12.19 10.39
N GLY A 99 -12.06 -13.22 10.96
CA GLY A 99 -12.32 -13.65 12.33
C GLY A 99 -13.65 -14.37 12.50
N ILE A 100 -13.86 -14.94 13.70
CA ILE A 100 -15.01 -15.79 14.01
C ILE A 100 -16.33 -15.03 13.82
N LYS A 101 -16.44 -13.78 14.30
CA LYS A 101 -17.66 -12.97 14.22
C LYS A 101 -18.16 -12.81 12.77
N HIS A 102 -17.31 -12.32 11.86
CA HIS A 102 -17.70 -12.12 10.46
C HIS A 102 -17.81 -13.43 9.69
N SER A 103 -17.03 -14.46 10.07
CA SER A 103 -17.16 -15.80 9.49
C SER A 103 -18.53 -16.42 9.80
N LEU A 104 -18.98 -16.33 11.04
CA LEU A 104 -20.32 -16.80 11.45
C LEU A 104 -21.42 -15.99 10.78
N GLN A 105 -21.30 -14.66 10.74
CA GLN A 105 -22.24 -13.81 10.02
C GLN A 105 -22.37 -14.22 8.55
N TYR A 106 -21.24 -14.45 7.88
CA TYR A 106 -21.22 -14.89 6.49
C TYR A 106 -21.81 -16.31 6.33
N PHE A 107 -21.53 -17.22 7.26
CA PHE A 107 -22.11 -18.56 7.25
C PHE A 107 -23.65 -18.52 7.36
N LEU A 108 -24.18 -17.69 8.25
CA LEU A 108 -25.63 -17.57 8.49
C LEU A 108 -26.36 -16.79 7.39
N THR A 109 -25.77 -15.69 6.90
CA THR A 109 -26.45 -14.74 6.00
C THR A 109 -26.01 -14.85 4.55
N GLY A 110 -24.93 -15.56 4.28
CA GLY A 110 -24.27 -15.58 2.97
C GLY A 110 -23.62 -14.26 2.56
N LYS A 111 -23.61 -13.23 3.43
CA LYS A 111 -23.11 -11.88 3.15
C LYS A 111 -21.80 -11.60 3.89
N LEU A 112 -20.77 -11.24 3.13
CA LEU A 112 -19.52 -10.70 3.69
C LEU A 112 -19.64 -9.19 3.85
N PRO A 113 -18.91 -8.57 4.80
CA PRO A 113 -18.75 -7.13 4.79
C PRO A 113 -18.03 -6.68 3.52
N GLU A 114 -18.25 -5.44 3.11
CA GLU A 114 -17.31 -4.75 2.21
C GLU A 114 -15.93 -4.79 2.88
N TRP A 115 -14.91 -5.22 2.15
CA TRP A 115 -13.61 -5.48 2.74
C TRP A 115 -12.49 -5.04 1.84
N GLY A 116 -11.33 -4.86 2.45
CA GLY A 116 -10.16 -4.41 1.75
C GLY A 116 -8.91 -4.60 2.58
N PHE A 117 -7.77 -4.40 1.97
CA PHE A 117 -6.51 -4.46 2.69
C PHE A 117 -5.51 -3.46 2.12
N LYS A 118 -4.51 -3.20 2.94
CA LYS A 118 -3.37 -2.38 2.59
C LYS A 118 -2.11 -3.15 2.93
N ASP A 119 -1.21 -3.20 1.98
CA ASP A 119 0.19 -3.57 2.18
C ASP A 119 0.98 -2.94 1.03
N PRO A 120 2.01 -2.12 1.27
CA PRO A 120 2.68 -1.43 0.17
C PRO A 120 3.25 -2.41 -0.87
N ARG A 121 3.75 -3.58 -0.46
CA ARG A 121 4.32 -4.59 -1.39
C ARG A 121 3.27 -5.20 -2.32
N THR A 122 1.98 -5.00 -2.06
CA THR A 122 0.91 -5.37 -3.00
C THR A 122 1.09 -4.69 -4.35
N VAL A 123 1.72 -3.51 -4.40
CA VAL A 123 2.09 -2.81 -5.64
C VAL A 123 2.98 -3.69 -6.53
N ILE A 124 3.98 -4.37 -5.93
CA ILE A 124 4.89 -5.28 -6.64
C ILE A 124 4.12 -6.48 -7.20
N PHE A 125 3.20 -7.02 -6.42
CA PHE A 125 2.43 -8.22 -6.78
C PHE A 125 1.10 -7.93 -7.48
N LEU A 126 0.90 -6.73 -8.01
CA LEU A 126 -0.38 -6.36 -8.61
C LEU A 126 -0.85 -7.34 -9.72
N PRO A 127 0.02 -7.81 -10.64
CA PRO A 127 -0.37 -8.80 -11.65
C PRO A 127 -0.87 -10.13 -11.05
N LEU A 128 -0.33 -10.50 -9.89
CA LEU A 128 -0.75 -11.71 -9.19
C LEU A 128 -2.08 -11.48 -8.45
N TRP A 129 -2.24 -10.33 -7.80
CA TRP A 129 -3.45 -9.99 -7.06
C TRP A 129 -4.64 -9.74 -7.97
N SER A 130 -4.46 -9.15 -9.15
CA SER A 130 -5.52 -9.01 -10.16
C SER A 130 -5.97 -10.38 -10.69
N LYS A 131 -5.07 -11.35 -10.85
CA LYS A 131 -5.43 -12.74 -11.22
C LYS A 131 -6.19 -13.50 -10.12
N VAL A 132 -5.92 -13.16 -8.86
CA VAL A 132 -6.61 -13.73 -7.70
C VAL A 132 -7.99 -13.10 -7.50
N PHE A 133 -8.06 -11.77 -7.61
CA PHE A 133 -9.23 -10.93 -7.42
C PHE A 133 -9.44 -10.03 -8.65
N PRO A 134 -10.07 -10.55 -9.72
CA PRO A 134 -10.18 -9.86 -11.01
C PRO A 134 -11.02 -8.59 -10.95
N ASP A 135 -11.94 -8.49 -9.98
CA ASP A 135 -12.79 -7.31 -9.79
C ASP A 135 -12.34 -6.45 -8.59
N ALA A 136 -11.09 -6.59 -8.15
CA ALA A 136 -10.56 -5.75 -7.09
C ALA A 136 -10.58 -4.28 -7.50
N LYS A 137 -10.82 -3.40 -6.53
CA LYS A 137 -10.82 -1.95 -6.73
C LYS A 137 -9.57 -1.34 -6.11
N TYR A 138 -8.84 -0.51 -6.85
CA TYR A 138 -7.55 0.03 -6.45
C TYR A 138 -7.66 1.51 -6.06
N LEU A 139 -7.52 1.82 -4.77
CA LEU A 139 -7.29 3.20 -4.33
C LEU A 139 -5.78 3.45 -4.31
N ILE A 140 -5.30 4.22 -5.27
CA ILE A 140 -3.88 4.52 -5.48
C ILE A 140 -3.57 5.87 -4.87
N ILE A 141 -2.59 5.92 -3.98
CA ILE A 141 -2.09 7.17 -3.39
C ILE A 141 -0.66 7.44 -3.82
N LEU A 142 -0.47 8.61 -4.43
CA LEU A 142 0.85 9.20 -4.65
C LEU A 142 1.11 10.24 -3.56
N ARG A 143 2.37 10.43 -3.20
CA ARG A 143 2.80 11.52 -2.32
C ARG A 143 4.14 12.08 -2.78
N ASN A 144 4.36 13.36 -2.53
CA ASN A 144 5.61 14.06 -2.80
C ASN A 144 6.84 13.20 -2.40
N PRO A 145 7.80 12.98 -3.33
CA PRO A 145 8.98 12.15 -3.08
C PRO A 145 9.83 12.61 -1.90
N ILE A 146 9.98 13.93 -1.70
CA ILE A 146 10.79 14.49 -0.60
C ILE A 146 10.20 14.06 0.74
N ASP A 147 8.89 14.25 0.91
CA ASP A 147 8.14 13.85 2.11
C ASP A 147 8.23 12.36 2.38
N VAL A 148 8.12 11.54 1.33
CA VAL A 148 8.19 10.08 1.45
C VAL A 148 9.60 9.63 1.84
N CYS A 149 10.63 10.12 1.16
CA CYS A 149 12.02 9.74 1.42
C CYS A 149 12.45 10.11 2.83
N MET A 150 12.14 11.34 3.28
CA MET A 150 12.39 11.76 4.67
C MET A 150 11.67 10.85 5.67
N SER A 151 10.40 10.53 5.41
CA SER A 151 9.62 9.65 6.30
C SER A 151 10.11 8.19 6.31
N ILE A 152 10.71 7.70 5.22
CA ILE A 152 11.38 6.38 5.16
C ILE A 152 12.69 6.44 5.96
N TYR A 153 13.55 7.42 5.69
CA TYR A 153 14.83 7.62 6.37
C TYR A 153 14.66 7.63 7.89
N TYR A 154 13.77 8.48 8.41
CA TYR A 154 13.53 8.58 9.85
C TYR A 154 12.84 7.37 10.46
N PHE A 155 12.03 6.66 9.66
CA PHE A 155 11.44 5.41 10.11
C PHE A 155 12.51 4.32 10.29
N GLU A 156 13.43 4.18 9.33
CA GLU A 156 14.53 3.24 9.43
C GLU A 156 15.54 3.66 10.50
N GLN A 157 15.82 4.95 10.65
CA GLN A 157 16.68 5.48 11.73
C GLN A 157 16.10 5.11 13.10
N LYS A 158 14.78 5.29 13.29
CA LYS A 158 14.11 4.88 14.54
C LYS A 158 14.23 3.38 14.80
N ARG A 159 14.14 2.55 13.77
CA ARG A 159 14.33 1.09 13.90
C ARG A 159 15.76 0.73 14.23
N TRP A 160 16.72 1.40 13.60
CA TRP A 160 18.13 1.26 13.89
C TRP A 160 18.46 1.65 15.33
N LEU A 161 17.96 2.80 15.82
CA LEU A 161 18.10 3.22 17.22
C LEU A 161 17.55 2.21 18.24
N GLN A 162 16.54 1.41 17.86
CA GLN A 162 16.07 0.29 18.69
C GLN A 162 16.95 -0.94 18.57
N LYS A 163 17.52 -1.19 17.39
CA LYS A 163 18.40 -2.33 17.09
C LYS A 163 19.74 -2.20 17.80
N ILE A 164 20.33 -1.00 17.82
CA ILE A 164 21.64 -0.76 18.46
C ILE A 164 21.65 -1.06 19.96
N LYS A 165 20.49 -0.93 20.64
CA LYS A 165 20.35 -1.31 22.06
C LYS A 165 20.65 -2.79 22.32
N LYS A 166 20.54 -3.64 21.29
CA LYS A 166 20.80 -5.09 21.35
C LYS A 166 22.01 -5.53 20.51
N ARG A 167 22.44 -4.70 19.55
CA ARG A 167 23.54 -4.96 18.61
C ARG A 167 24.32 -3.66 18.37
N PRO A 168 25.23 -3.28 19.28
CA PRO A 168 25.95 -2.01 19.22
C PRO A 168 26.81 -1.83 17.96
N ASP A 169 27.18 -2.93 17.33
CA ASP A 169 27.91 -3.03 16.06
C ASP A 169 27.06 -2.70 14.82
N SER A 170 25.74 -2.55 14.96
CA SER A 170 24.89 -2.26 13.81
C SER A 170 25.07 -0.83 13.31
N GLU A 171 25.40 -0.69 12.03
CA GLU A 171 25.44 0.60 11.33
C GLU A 171 24.06 1.00 10.77
N PHE A 172 23.89 2.30 10.50
CA PHE A 172 22.70 2.86 9.87
C PHE A 172 22.97 3.15 8.38
N ASN A 173 22.32 2.37 7.50
CA ASN A 173 22.68 2.33 6.08
C ASN A 173 21.54 2.81 5.15
N MET A 174 20.58 3.59 5.66
CA MET A 174 19.49 4.13 4.83
C MET A 174 19.83 5.54 4.37
N HIS A 175 20.04 5.73 3.07
CA HIS A 175 20.29 7.02 2.42
C HIS A 175 19.02 7.56 1.76
N LEU A 176 18.93 8.90 1.60
CA LEU A 176 17.77 9.50 0.95
C LEU A 176 17.63 9.07 -0.52
N LEU A 177 18.75 8.87 -1.21
CA LEU A 177 18.76 8.36 -2.59
C LEU A 177 18.25 6.92 -2.68
N THR A 178 18.56 6.06 -1.71
CA THR A 178 18.00 4.70 -1.66
C THR A 178 16.49 4.75 -1.48
N ALA A 179 15.98 5.60 -0.60
CA ALA A 179 14.54 5.80 -0.42
C ALA A 179 13.88 6.37 -1.69
N PHE A 180 14.59 7.20 -2.44
CA PHE A 180 14.12 7.79 -3.69
C PHE A 180 14.02 6.77 -4.82
N GLU A 181 14.97 5.87 -4.96
CA GLU A 181 14.87 4.75 -5.91
C GLU A 181 13.65 3.87 -5.62
N VAL A 182 13.39 3.56 -4.34
CA VAL A 182 12.16 2.87 -3.94
C VAL A 182 10.92 3.67 -4.31
N TRP A 183 10.92 4.98 -4.05
CA TRP A 183 9.80 5.82 -4.44
C TRP A 183 9.57 5.79 -5.95
N LYS A 184 10.62 5.89 -6.79
CA LYS A 184 10.51 5.84 -8.25
C LYS A 184 9.98 4.49 -8.72
N ASN A 185 10.57 3.40 -8.24
CA ASN A 185 10.19 2.05 -8.65
C ASN A 185 8.73 1.73 -8.33
N PHE A 186 8.26 2.10 -7.14
CA PHE A 186 6.84 1.94 -6.80
C PHE A 186 5.96 2.91 -7.58
N THR A 187 6.33 4.18 -7.68
CA THR A 187 5.51 5.21 -8.31
C THR A 187 5.29 4.91 -9.78
N LYS A 188 6.29 4.37 -10.49
CA LYS A 188 6.14 3.89 -11.86
C LYS A 188 5.00 2.87 -12.01
N LEU A 189 5.01 1.81 -11.18
CA LEU A 189 3.95 0.80 -11.17
C LEU A 189 2.58 1.41 -10.81
N LEU A 190 2.56 2.33 -9.84
CA LEU A 190 1.34 3.01 -9.42
C LEU A 190 0.74 3.90 -10.52
N THR A 191 1.57 4.59 -11.30
CA THR A 191 1.12 5.46 -12.40
C THR A 191 0.66 4.69 -13.63
N GLU A 192 1.17 3.47 -13.83
CA GLU A 192 0.74 2.57 -14.91
C GLU A 192 -0.60 1.87 -14.57
N THR A 193 -0.89 1.67 -13.28
CA THR A 193 -2.08 0.93 -12.81
C THR A 193 -3.42 1.44 -13.37
N PRO A 194 -3.72 2.75 -13.44
CA PRO A 194 -5.00 3.23 -13.99
C PRO A 194 -5.16 2.95 -15.49
N ALA A 195 -4.07 2.88 -16.26
CA ALA A 195 -4.14 2.53 -17.67
C ALA A 195 -4.47 1.04 -17.86
N GLU A 196 -3.93 0.18 -16.99
CA GLU A 196 -4.19 -1.26 -17.00
C GLU A 196 -5.59 -1.60 -16.42
N TYR A 197 -6.04 -0.86 -15.40
CA TYR A 197 -7.31 -1.11 -14.69
C TYR A 197 -8.20 0.14 -14.58
N PRO A 198 -8.66 0.74 -15.70
CA PRO A 198 -9.29 2.07 -15.70
C PRO A 198 -10.62 2.14 -14.95
N LYS A 199 -11.42 1.07 -14.99
CA LYS A 199 -12.73 1.03 -14.30
C LYS A 199 -12.63 0.73 -12.81
N GLN A 200 -11.47 0.23 -12.36
CA GLN A 200 -11.25 -0.26 -11.00
C GLN A 200 -10.37 0.70 -10.18
N SER A 201 -9.70 1.65 -10.83
CA SER A 201 -8.69 2.48 -10.21
C SER A 201 -9.17 3.89 -9.90
N LEU A 202 -8.84 4.37 -8.71
CA LEU A 202 -8.90 5.78 -8.33
C LEU A 202 -7.51 6.22 -7.88
N LEU A 203 -6.86 7.08 -8.66
CA LEU A 203 -5.58 7.69 -8.32
C LEU A 203 -5.79 9.07 -7.68
N ILE A 204 -5.15 9.28 -6.54
CA ILE A 204 -5.17 10.55 -5.82
C ILE A 204 -3.76 10.93 -5.35
N LYS A 205 -3.49 12.24 -5.24
CA LYS A 205 -2.33 12.76 -4.52
C LYS A 205 -2.68 12.98 -3.05
N TYR A 206 -1.75 12.64 -2.15
CA TYR A 206 -1.88 12.81 -0.70
C TYR A 206 -2.17 14.27 -0.33
N GLU A 207 -1.56 15.20 -1.06
CA GLU A 207 -1.64 16.64 -0.88
C GLU A 207 -3.08 17.16 -1.08
N ASN A 208 -3.86 16.51 -1.96
CA ASN A 208 -5.25 16.89 -2.22
C ASN A 208 -6.25 16.30 -1.22
N LEU A 209 -5.82 15.49 -0.23
CA LEU A 209 -6.74 14.82 0.70
C LEU A 209 -7.55 15.78 1.57
N LYS A 210 -7.08 17.01 1.80
CA LYS A 210 -7.81 18.02 2.56
C LYS A 210 -8.98 18.62 1.77
N GLU A 211 -8.96 18.47 0.45
CA GLU A 211 -9.94 19.06 -0.44
C GLU A 211 -11.22 18.23 -0.43
N GLU A 212 -12.36 18.89 -0.21
CA GLU A 212 -13.66 18.22 -0.17
C GLU A 212 -13.97 17.45 -1.47
N LYS A 213 -13.56 17.98 -2.62
CA LYS A 213 -13.71 17.30 -3.93
C LYS A 213 -13.01 15.94 -3.96
N THR A 214 -11.84 15.82 -3.34
CA THR A 214 -11.07 14.57 -3.27
C THR A 214 -11.75 13.58 -2.35
N LEU A 215 -12.25 14.06 -1.20
CA LEU A 215 -13.00 13.22 -0.27
C LEU A 215 -14.28 12.67 -0.88
N LYS A 216 -15.03 13.49 -1.64
CA LYS A 216 -16.22 13.05 -2.39
C LYS A 216 -15.87 11.96 -3.40
N LYS A 217 -14.76 12.11 -4.15
CA LYS A 217 -14.29 11.06 -5.08
C LYS A 217 -14.02 9.73 -4.36
N ILE A 218 -13.33 9.78 -3.21
CA ILE A 218 -13.04 8.57 -2.41
C ILE A 218 -14.35 7.94 -1.90
N ILE A 219 -15.28 8.72 -1.37
CA ILE A 219 -16.56 8.23 -0.84
C ILE A 219 -17.37 7.53 -1.94
N ASN A 220 -17.47 8.16 -3.12
CA ASN A 220 -18.15 7.59 -4.28
C ASN A 220 -17.48 6.29 -4.74
N PHE A 221 -16.15 6.27 -4.80
CA PHE A 221 -15.38 5.08 -5.19
C PHE A 221 -15.61 3.90 -4.25
N LEU A 222 -15.70 4.17 -2.95
CA LEU A 222 -15.96 3.18 -1.90
C LEU A 222 -17.45 2.79 -1.78
N ASN A 223 -18.34 3.43 -2.54
CA ASN A 223 -19.79 3.29 -2.42
C ASN A 223 -20.27 3.45 -0.96
N SER A 224 -19.72 4.43 -0.26
CA SER A 224 -19.95 4.64 1.17
C SER A 224 -21.01 5.72 1.41
N GLY A 225 -21.90 5.52 2.38
CA GLY A 225 -22.93 6.50 2.77
C GLY A 225 -22.44 7.57 3.75
N ILE A 226 -21.14 7.65 4.03
CA ILE A 226 -20.59 8.62 4.97
C ILE A 226 -20.49 10.02 4.35
N LYS A 227 -20.56 11.06 5.19
CA LYS A 227 -20.37 12.43 4.73
C LYS A 227 -18.88 12.83 4.70
N PRO A 228 -18.44 13.70 3.77
CA PRO A 228 -17.04 14.15 3.67
C PRO A 228 -16.44 14.68 4.98
N GLU A 229 -17.22 15.37 5.81
CA GLU A 229 -16.77 15.95 7.08
C GLU A 229 -16.32 14.86 8.07
N THR A 230 -16.87 13.64 7.93
CA THR A 230 -16.46 12.48 8.74
C THR A 230 -15.03 12.06 8.41
N LEU A 231 -14.67 12.07 7.12
CA LEU A 231 -13.32 11.78 6.66
C LEU A 231 -12.36 12.93 6.96
N GLN A 232 -12.82 14.17 6.82
CA GLN A 232 -11.99 15.35 7.07
C GLN A 232 -11.46 15.38 8.51
N LYS A 233 -12.29 15.00 9.50
CA LYS A 233 -11.90 14.94 10.93
C LYS A 233 -10.74 13.99 11.23
N ILE A 234 -10.47 12.98 10.40
CA ILE A 234 -9.36 12.05 10.63
C ILE A 234 -8.06 12.47 9.94
N ILE A 235 -8.13 13.42 9.02
CA ILE A 235 -6.98 13.97 8.30
C ILE A 235 -6.35 15.03 9.19
N LYS A 236 -5.38 14.61 10.02
CA LYS A 236 -4.61 15.53 10.84
C LYS A 236 -3.57 16.26 9.99
N ASN A 237 -3.34 17.54 10.31
CA ASN A 237 -2.13 18.25 9.90
C ASN A 237 -0.95 17.63 10.67
N LYS A 238 -0.34 16.58 10.13
CA LYS A 238 0.99 16.14 10.56
C LYS A 238 1.97 16.47 9.46
N THR A 239 2.54 17.66 9.51
CA THR A 239 3.89 17.88 9.02
C THR A 239 4.83 17.27 10.06
N SER A 240 5.55 16.23 9.67
CA SER A 240 6.66 15.77 10.49
C SER A 240 7.80 16.73 10.26
N ASN A 241 8.13 17.57 11.26
CA ASN A 241 9.34 18.37 11.25
C ASN A 241 10.51 17.42 11.49
N TYR A 242 11.07 16.93 10.39
CA TYR A 242 12.26 16.12 10.39
C TYR A 242 13.49 17.02 10.33
N GLU A 243 14.53 16.70 11.09
CA GLU A 243 15.84 17.32 10.89
C GLU A 243 16.36 16.97 9.50
N LYS A 244 17.20 17.81 8.89
CA LYS A 244 17.75 17.53 7.57
C LYS A 244 18.99 16.64 7.72
N PRO A 245 19.04 15.44 7.10
CA PRO A 245 20.27 14.66 7.02
C PRO A 245 21.36 15.41 6.25
N GLU A 246 22.61 14.97 6.40
CA GLU A 246 23.77 15.58 5.73
C GLU A 246 23.64 15.61 4.19
N ASP A 247 23.08 14.55 3.59
CA ASP A 247 22.86 14.42 2.15
C ASP A 247 21.61 15.16 1.62
N TYR A 248 20.87 15.86 2.49
CA TYR A 248 19.57 16.45 2.16
C TYR A 248 19.62 17.45 1.00
N GLU A 249 20.55 18.42 1.03
CA GLU A 249 20.59 19.48 0.02
C GLU A 249 20.96 18.93 -1.37
N ASN A 250 21.86 17.93 -1.42
CA ASN A 250 22.16 17.22 -2.68
C ASN A 250 20.95 16.40 -3.16
N PHE A 251 20.29 15.69 -2.24
CA PHE A 251 19.08 14.94 -2.53
C PHE A 251 17.97 15.83 -3.14
N ILE A 252 17.73 17.02 -2.58
CA ILE A 252 16.74 17.97 -3.12
C ILE A 252 17.08 18.38 -4.55
N LYS A 253 18.35 18.70 -4.84
CA LYS A 253 18.79 19.05 -6.20
C LYS A 253 18.53 17.91 -7.18
N ILE A 254 18.79 16.67 -6.77
CA ILE A 254 18.52 15.48 -7.61
C ILE A 254 17.02 15.35 -7.88
N VAL A 255 16.19 15.39 -6.84
CA VAL A 255 14.72 15.25 -6.97
C VAL A 255 14.11 16.33 -7.85
N LYS A 256 14.53 17.59 -7.70
CA LYS A 256 14.02 18.72 -8.51
C LYS A 256 14.41 18.61 -9.98
N ASN A 257 15.55 17.99 -10.28
CA ASN A 257 16.04 17.83 -11.64
C ASN A 257 15.59 16.53 -12.31
N ASP A 258 15.00 15.58 -11.58
CA ASP A 258 14.51 14.31 -12.10
C ASP A 258 13.24 14.48 -12.96
N ASP A 259 13.29 14.04 -14.21
CA ASP A 259 12.20 14.26 -15.18
C ASP A 259 10.92 13.48 -14.83
N PHE A 260 11.06 12.30 -14.22
CA PHE A 260 9.91 11.51 -13.77
C PHE A 260 9.19 12.21 -12.61
N VAL A 261 9.95 12.84 -11.70
CA VAL A 261 9.37 13.68 -10.65
C VAL A 261 8.64 14.87 -11.26
N LYS A 262 9.25 15.59 -12.20
CA LYS A 262 8.61 16.76 -12.84
C LYS A 262 7.30 16.41 -13.55
N GLN A 263 7.21 15.21 -14.15
CA GLN A 263 5.99 14.74 -14.79
C GLN A 263 4.83 14.58 -13.79
N ILE A 264 5.11 14.10 -12.58
CA ILE A 264 4.08 13.78 -11.58
C ILE A 264 3.82 14.95 -10.64
N TYR A 265 4.87 15.70 -10.28
CA TYR A 265 4.87 16.82 -9.34
C TYR A 265 5.61 18.04 -9.91
N PRO A 266 5.05 18.70 -10.93
CA PRO A 266 5.64 19.92 -11.50
C PRO A 266 5.80 21.05 -10.47
N GLU A 267 5.03 21.03 -9.39
CA GLU A 267 5.07 22.01 -8.29
C GLU A 267 6.29 21.88 -7.35
N ILE A 268 7.10 20.83 -7.49
CA ILE A 268 8.30 20.62 -6.64
C ILE A 268 9.50 21.47 -7.11
N ILE A 269 9.40 22.06 -8.31
CA ILE A 269 10.43 22.91 -8.94
C ILE A 269 10.66 24.16 -8.09
#